data_AF-A0A248TGJ1-F1
#
_entry.id   AF-A0A248TGJ1-F1
#
_cell.length_a   1.000
_cell.length_b   1.000
_cell.length_c   1.000
_cell.angle_alpha   90.00
_cell.angle_beta   90.00
_cell.angle_gamma   90.00
#
_symmetry.space_group_name_H-M   'P 1'
#
loop_
_entity.id
_entity.type
_entity.pdbx_description
1 polymer ?
#
loop_
_entity_poly.entity_id
_entity_poly.type
_entity_poly.pdbx_seq_one_letter_code
_entity_poly.pdbx_strand_id
1 'polypeptide(L)'
;MEFVLLLTVSFIPLFISVSILFYSKTSLTKALSIFLLMLSFWQMDIAFLYADQMLSLQAIDLLFRILRMGPIFIMPTMYYFSYYLVKENPFLHRFGILFNKPGMWLFTIISIITYLINFTSLGVESYRFVEAVNVSPSHWIPIYGPLNFTFIINVLLVFINWFFLFIVTLQLKGVYYRSFYLQLVIAAMIIFINGVISGFSFAPLYFSSFNSIIAALILFLGFFQMQSQRIRNINIELIKQSELLEEIMDINPNYLLVTGSDQRIVKVNRSFCQLFDEKERTLLGKKTSTLIHFLPMVAYGFEQPYRYTDYKGKNYYIQWGMKQLYQNSGQSFTIYFGNDVTEQKKNEQLLLSSEKMKVIGEMAASVAHEIRNPLTTIRGFIQLLRERNPDSAYERILIEEIDRINQVLKELLILGKPEAKSDELPSVEPFDAVDEVNNINLLFNAMATEQGKKIQLTNKLKQKHYINMDKSHFKQVMINIIKNSLEAIHEGGKVKIVLDEHEEYIRIRVMDNGEGISKERLARIGEPYFTSKEKGNGIGLTICFKLMNENKGKMFVKSKERYGTVVTMLYKAH
;
A
#
# COMPACT_ATOMS: atom_id res chain seq x y z
N MET A 1 60.96 -38.36 8.69
CA MET A 1 59.53 -38.47 8.29
C MET A 1 58.68 -37.44 9.03
N GLU A 2 58.96 -37.16 10.30
CA GLU A 2 58.13 -36.28 11.15
C GLU A 2 58.20 -34.80 10.74
N PHE A 3 59.37 -34.26 10.36
CA PHE A 3 59.49 -32.90 9.83
C PHE A 3 58.54 -32.65 8.65
N VAL A 4 58.52 -33.55 7.67
CA VAL A 4 57.67 -33.44 6.48
C VAL A 4 56.19 -33.47 6.86
N LEU A 5 55.80 -34.30 7.83
CA LEU A 5 54.43 -34.36 8.34
C LEU A 5 54.04 -33.04 9.02
N LEU A 6 54.87 -32.51 9.92
CA LEU A 6 54.61 -31.26 10.64
C LEU A 6 54.54 -30.07 9.69
N LEU A 7 55.45 -30.02 8.72
CA LEU A 7 55.45 -28.99 7.70
C LEU A 7 54.18 -29.08 6.83
N THR A 8 53.77 -30.28 6.41
CA THR A 8 52.52 -30.47 5.64
C THR A 8 51.30 -30.03 6.43
N VAL A 9 51.23 -30.39 7.71
CA VAL A 9 50.16 -29.98 8.64
C VAL A 9 50.10 -28.46 8.80
N SER A 10 51.26 -27.79 8.87
CA SER A 10 51.34 -26.34 9.04
C SER A 10 50.72 -25.56 7.88
N PHE A 11 50.60 -26.16 6.68
CA PHE A 11 49.94 -25.54 5.53
C PHE A 11 48.41 -25.57 5.60
N ILE A 12 47.79 -26.39 6.46
CA ILE A 12 46.32 -26.49 6.54
C ILE A 12 45.67 -25.14 6.92
N PRO A 13 46.10 -24.43 7.99
CA PRO A 13 45.58 -23.10 8.28
C PRO A 13 45.82 -22.09 7.15
N LEU A 14 46.92 -22.21 6.40
CA LEU A 14 47.21 -21.37 5.23
C LEU A 14 46.20 -21.60 4.10
N PHE A 15 45.93 -22.85 3.74
CA PHE A 15 44.93 -23.18 2.73
C PHE A 15 43.55 -22.65 3.12
N ILE A 16 43.14 -22.88 4.37
CA ILE A 16 41.87 -22.36 4.91
C ILE A 16 41.83 -20.83 4.83
N SER A 17 42.92 -20.15 5.22
CA SER A 17 43.05 -18.70 5.15
C SER A 17 42.77 -18.16 3.75
N VAL A 18 43.39 -18.77 2.73
CA VAL A 18 43.20 -18.40 1.32
C VAL A 18 41.77 -18.69 0.86
N SER A 19 41.21 -19.86 1.21
CA SER A 19 39.84 -20.23 0.85
C SER A 19 38.79 -19.25 1.39
N ILE A 20 38.93 -18.77 2.63
CA ILE A 20 37.99 -17.82 3.24
C ILE A 20 38.04 -16.46 2.52
N LEU A 21 39.22 -15.99 2.09
CA LEU A 21 39.37 -14.73 1.33
C LEU A 21 38.70 -14.78 -0.06
N PHE A 22 38.68 -15.95 -0.71
CA PHE A 22 37.94 -16.13 -1.97
C PHE A 22 36.43 -16.05 -1.75
N TYR A 23 35.93 -16.55 -0.62
CA TYR A 23 34.51 -16.57 -0.31
C TYR A 23 33.96 -15.18 0.07
N SER A 24 34.74 -14.36 0.79
CA SER A 24 34.28 -13.05 1.26
C SER A 24 35.44 -12.08 1.47
N LYS A 25 35.21 -10.78 1.27
CA LYS A 25 36.21 -9.72 1.50
C LYS A 25 35.87 -8.79 2.68
N THR A 26 35.02 -9.25 3.60
CA THR A 26 34.68 -8.47 4.80
C THR A 26 35.90 -8.24 5.71
N SER A 27 35.85 -7.21 6.55
CA SER A 27 36.90 -6.94 7.55
C SER A 27 37.14 -8.12 8.50
N LEU A 28 36.07 -8.81 8.90
CA LEU A 28 36.16 -10.03 9.73
C LEU A 28 36.86 -11.18 9.00
N THR A 29 36.57 -11.35 7.72
CA THR A 29 37.22 -12.36 6.87
C THR A 29 38.72 -12.09 6.76
N LYS A 30 39.11 -10.83 6.53
CA LYS A 30 40.52 -10.44 6.48
C LYS A 30 41.23 -10.72 7.81
N ALA A 31 40.59 -10.40 8.94
CA ALA A 31 41.13 -10.69 10.27
C ALA A 31 41.34 -12.18 10.51
N LEU A 32 40.34 -13.01 10.18
CA LEU A 32 40.42 -14.46 10.33
C LEU A 32 41.46 -15.09 9.41
N SER A 33 41.58 -14.59 8.18
CA SER A 33 42.62 -15.01 7.25
C SER A 33 44.02 -14.68 7.78
N ILE A 34 44.25 -13.46 8.27
CA ILE A 34 45.52 -13.07 8.88
C ILE A 34 45.82 -13.92 10.11
N PHE A 35 44.82 -14.20 10.96
CA PHE A 35 44.98 -15.05 12.14
C PHE A 35 45.41 -16.47 11.78
N LEU A 36 44.75 -17.08 10.80
CA LEU A 36 45.08 -18.42 10.32
C LEU A 36 46.44 -18.47 9.60
N LEU A 37 46.83 -17.38 8.92
CA LEU A 37 48.18 -17.23 8.35
C LEU A 37 49.24 -17.18 9.45
N MET A 38 49.02 -16.38 10.50
CA MET A 38 49.94 -16.32 11.65
C MET A 38 50.00 -17.65 12.39
N LEU A 39 48.88 -18.36 12.51
CA LEU A 39 48.84 -19.71 13.06
C LEU A 39 49.65 -20.70 12.21
N SER A 40 49.56 -20.61 10.88
CA SER A 40 50.38 -21.40 9.96
C SER A 40 51.87 -21.14 10.15
N PHE A 41 52.29 -19.87 10.19
CA PHE A 41 53.69 -19.49 10.44
C PHE A 41 54.20 -19.98 11.79
N TRP A 42 53.36 -19.94 12.83
CA TRP A 42 53.71 -20.52 14.12
C TRP A 42 53.96 -22.03 14.02
N GLN A 43 53.11 -22.77 13.32
CA GLN A 43 53.34 -24.21 13.16
C GLN A 43 54.55 -24.54 12.29
N MET A 44 54.86 -23.69 11.30
CA MET A 44 56.08 -23.83 10.50
C MET A 44 57.32 -23.58 11.34
N ASP A 45 57.33 -22.58 12.24
CA ASP A 45 58.47 -22.31 13.11
C ASP A 45 58.81 -23.52 13.99
N ILE A 46 57.79 -24.20 14.53
CA ILE A 46 57.95 -25.43 15.30
C ILE A 46 58.44 -26.56 14.40
N ALA A 47 57.87 -26.72 13.20
CA ALA A 47 58.25 -27.79 12.29
C ALA A 47 59.73 -27.73 11.92
N PHE A 48 60.29 -26.55 11.62
CA PHE A 48 61.70 -26.42 11.25
C PHE A 48 62.68 -26.81 12.36
N LEU A 49 62.28 -26.77 13.63
CA LEU A 49 63.10 -27.27 14.74
C LEU A 49 63.32 -28.79 14.69
N TYR A 50 62.46 -29.53 13.99
CA TYR A 50 62.57 -30.98 13.74
C TYR A 50 63.31 -31.33 12.43
N ALA A 51 63.88 -30.35 11.73
CA ALA A 51 64.54 -30.55 10.43
C ALA A 51 66.03 -30.91 10.53
N ASP A 52 66.48 -31.47 11.66
CA ASP A 52 67.89 -31.74 11.98
C ASP A 52 68.61 -32.60 10.92
N GLN A 53 67.91 -33.56 10.32
CA GLN A 53 68.45 -34.45 9.30
C GLN A 53 68.40 -33.88 7.87
N MET A 54 67.67 -32.79 7.63
CA MET A 54 67.41 -32.26 6.28
C MET A 54 68.00 -30.88 6.02
N LEU A 55 68.21 -30.07 7.07
CA LEU A 55 68.67 -28.69 6.96
C LEU A 55 69.86 -28.43 7.88
N SER A 56 70.72 -27.50 7.49
CA SER A 56 71.80 -27.04 8.35
C SER A 56 71.25 -26.19 9.52
N LEU A 57 71.97 -26.17 10.64
CA LEU A 57 71.58 -25.35 11.80
C LEU A 57 71.42 -23.86 11.45
N GLN A 58 72.23 -23.34 10.52
CA GLN A 58 72.11 -21.96 10.02
C GLN A 58 70.79 -21.73 9.28
N ALA A 59 70.35 -22.70 8.46
CA ALA A 59 69.08 -22.61 7.77
C ALA A 59 67.89 -22.72 8.74
N ILE A 60 67.99 -23.61 9.74
CA ILE A 60 66.99 -23.77 10.80
C ILE A 60 66.87 -22.47 11.60
N ASP A 61 67.98 -21.86 12.01
CA ASP A 61 67.98 -20.59 12.76
C ASP A 61 67.31 -19.46 11.97
N LEU A 62 67.67 -19.28 10.69
CA LEU A 62 67.09 -18.25 9.84
C LEU A 62 65.58 -18.45 9.67
N LEU A 63 65.14 -19.67 9.34
CA LEU A 63 63.73 -19.98 9.10
C LEU A 63 62.91 -19.86 10.38
N PHE A 64 63.43 -20.35 11.51
CA PHE A 64 62.81 -20.20 12.82
C PHE A 64 62.62 -18.72 13.17
N ARG A 65 63.66 -17.89 12.99
CA ARG A 65 63.58 -16.45 13.31
C ARG A 65 62.57 -15.70 12.44
N ILE A 66 62.49 -16.02 11.14
CA ILE A 66 61.51 -15.43 10.22
C ILE A 66 60.09 -15.86 10.62
N LEU A 67 59.87 -17.14 10.82
CA LEU A 67 58.53 -17.71 11.05
C LEU A 67 58.00 -17.45 12.46
N ARG A 68 58.89 -17.06 13.40
CA ARG A 68 58.53 -16.52 14.72
C ARG A 68 57.56 -15.33 14.65
N MET A 69 57.42 -14.71 13.48
CA MET A 69 56.35 -13.73 13.23
C MET A 69 54.96 -14.28 13.57
N GLY A 70 54.72 -15.58 13.36
CA GLY A 70 53.45 -16.24 13.66
C GLY A 70 52.97 -16.01 15.09
N PRO A 71 53.62 -16.59 16.11
CA PRO A 71 53.21 -16.42 17.51
C PRO A 71 53.28 -14.95 17.98
N ILE A 72 54.18 -14.13 17.40
CA ILE A 72 54.34 -12.72 17.78
C ILE A 72 53.16 -11.86 17.30
N PHE A 73 52.74 -12.00 16.03
CA PHE A 73 51.71 -11.16 15.41
C PHE A 73 50.27 -11.69 15.60
N ILE A 74 50.07 -12.81 16.30
CA ILE A 74 48.71 -13.18 16.75
C ILE A 74 48.15 -12.14 17.73
N MET A 75 48.98 -11.53 18.57
CA MET A 75 48.56 -10.51 19.54
C MET A 75 47.80 -9.34 18.86
N PRO A 76 48.38 -8.59 17.90
CA PRO A 76 47.68 -7.51 17.23
C PRO A 76 46.47 -8.00 16.42
N THR A 77 46.51 -9.24 15.91
CA THR A 77 45.39 -9.83 15.18
C THR A 77 44.18 -10.13 16.10
N MET A 78 44.42 -10.68 17.30
CA MET A 78 43.40 -10.89 18.33
C MET A 78 42.83 -9.56 18.83
N TYR A 79 43.68 -8.55 19.00
CA TYR A 79 43.23 -7.20 19.32
C TYR A 79 42.32 -6.63 18.23
N TYR A 80 42.63 -6.86 16.95
CA TYR A 80 41.81 -6.41 15.83
C TYR A 80 40.41 -7.04 15.86
N PHE A 81 40.27 -8.33 16.18
CA PHE A 81 38.95 -8.95 16.36
C PHE A 81 38.12 -8.23 17.43
N SER A 82 38.74 -7.93 18.57
CA SER A 82 38.09 -7.22 19.67
C SER A 82 37.68 -5.79 19.27
N TYR A 83 38.58 -5.06 18.61
CA TYR A 83 38.32 -3.72 18.08
C TYR A 83 37.19 -3.71 17.06
N TYR A 84 37.21 -4.64 16.09
CA TYR A 84 36.19 -4.74 15.06
C TYR A 84 34.82 -5.07 15.67
N LEU A 85 34.79 -6.01 16.61
CA LEU A 85 33.56 -6.40 17.31
C LEU A 85 32.92 -5.23 18.06
N VAL A 86 33.72 -4.44 18.78
CA VAL A 86 33.25 -3.26 19.52
C VAL A 86 32.78 -2.16 18.56
N LYS A 87 33.49 -1.95 17.45
CA LYS A 87 33.16 -0.91 16.46
C LYS A 87 31.83 -1.16 15.74
N GLU A 88 31.53 -2.41 15.38
CA GLU A 88 30.33 -2.75 14.61
C GLU A 88 29.06 -2.87 15.48
N ASN A 89 29.20 -2.91 16.81
CA ASN A 89 28.09 -3.18 17.71
C ASN A 89 27.89 -2.01 18.69
N PRO A 90 26.86 -1.16 18.50
CA PRO A 90 26.56 -0.02 19.37
C PRO A 90 26.48 -0.36 20.86
N PHE A 91 25.93 -1.53 21.20
CA PHE A 91 25.80 -2.01 22.58
C PHE A 91 27.14 -2.28 23.28
N LEU A 92 28.23 -2.44 22.53
CA LEU A 92 29.56 -2.73 23.05
C LEU A 92 30.46 -1.48 23.12
N HIS A 93 29.97 -0.30 22.73
CA HIS A 93 30.76 0.94 22.70
C HIS A 93 31.38 1.32 24.05
N ARG A 94 30.84 0.84 25.18
CA ARG A 94 31.45 0.99 26.51
C ARG A 94 32.87 0.39 26.61
N PHE A 95 33.16 -0.64 25.82
CA PHE A 95 34.50 -1.23 25.72
C PHE A 95 35.39 -0.50 24.71
N GLY A 96 34.90 0.54 24.04
CA GLY A 96 35.66 1.35 23.09
C GLY A 96 36.85 2.08 23.73
N ILE A 97 36.84 2.29 25.05
CA ILE A 97 37.99 2.80 25.80
C ILE A 97 39.16 1.79 25.74
N LEU A 98 38.85 0.50 25.88
CA LEU A 98 39.84 -0.58 25.87
C LEU A 98 40.25 -0.98 24.45
N PHE A 99 39.29 -0.98 23.54
CA PHE A 99 39.46 -1.43 22.15
C PHE A 99 39.30 -0.26 21.18
N ASN A 100 40.43 0.39 20.87
CA ASN A 100 40.47 1.58 20.01
C ASN A 100 41.61 1.52 18.99
N LYS A 101 41.58 2.46 18.04
CA LYS A 101 42.57 2.53 16.96
C LYS A 101 44.00 2.82 17.47
N PRO A 102 44.23 3.73 18.45
CA PRO A 102 45.56 3.90 19.06
C PRO A 102 46.12 2.63 19.71
N GLY A 103 45.30 1.89 20.45
CA GLY A 103 45.69 0.63 21.09
C GLY A 103 46.11 -0.43 20.08
N MET A 104 45.41 -0.52 18.95
CA MET A 104 45.80 -1.41 17.85
C MET A 104 47.22 -1.12 17.33
N TRP A 105 47.56 0.17 17.15
CA TRP A 105 48.91 0.57 16.74
C TRP A 105 49.95 0.31 17.82
N LEU A 106 49.65 0.63 19.08
CA LEU A 106 50.52 0.37 20.22
C LEU A 106 50.95 -1.10 20.27
N PHE A 107 49.98 -2.01 20.20
CA PHE A 107 50.25 -3.43 20.26
C PHE A 107 50.96 -3.97 19.02
N THR A 108 50.65 -3.43 17.84
CA THR A 108 51.39 -3.77 16.62
C THR A 108 52.86 -3.36 16.72
N ILE A 109 53.15 -2.16 17.26
CA ILE A 109 54.51 -1.67 17.48
C ILE A 109 55.26 -2.54 18.49
N ILE A 110 54.62 -2.90 19.61
CA ILE A 110 55.21 -3.82 20.61
C ILE A 110 55.58 -5.17 19.97
N SER A 111 54.70 -5.74 19.14
CA SER A 111 54.97 -6.97 18.41
C SER A 111 56.10 -6.83 17.38
N ILE A 112 56.20 -5.69 16.67
CA ILE A 112 57.31 -5.41 15.76
C ILE A 112 58.64 -5.34 16.52
N ILE A 113 58.70 -4.63 17.65
CA ILE A 113 59.91 -4.55 18.48
C ILE A 113 60.33 -5.94 18.96
N THR A 114 59.36 -6.73 19.45
CA THR A 114 59.59 -8.12 19.89
C THR A 114 60.14 -8.98 18.74
N TYR A 115 59.61 -8.81 17.53
CA TYR A 115 60.07 -9.53 16.34
C TYR A 115 61.50 -9.12 15.92
N LEU A 116 61.86 -7.83 16.03
CA LEU A 116 63.22 -7.38 15.74
C LEU A 116 64.24 -7.90 16.77
N ILE A 117 63.88 -7.91 18.06
CA ILE A 117 64.73 -8.48 19.13
C ILE A 117 65.01 -9.97 18.85
N ASN A 118 64.03 -10.70 18.32
CA ASN A 118 64.17 -12.11 17.96
C ASN A 118 65.27 -12.38 16.91
N PHE A 119 65.74 -11.39 16.14
CA PHE A 119 66.89 -11.56 15.22
C PHE A 119 68.26 -11.38 15.88
N THR A 120 68.29 -10.94 17.13
CA THR A 120 69.54 -10.69 17.86
C THR A 120 69.86 -11.84 18.82
N SER A 121 71.11 -11.93 19.29
CA SER A 121 71.51 -12.83 20.37
C SER A 121 70.82 -12.51 21.70
N LEU A 122 70.28 -11.29 21.85
CA LEU A 122 69.49 -10.90 23.02
C LEU A 122 68.09 -11.55 23.05
N GLY A 123 67.56 -11.96 21.89
CA GLY A 123 66.30 -12.69 21.76
C GLY A 123 66.50 -14.20 21.77
N VAL A 124 67.24 -14.72 20.78
CA VAL A 124 67.60 -16.13 20.67
C VAL A 124 69.12 -16.23 20.60
N GLU A 125 69.72 -16.81 21.64
CA GLU A 125 71.17 -16.85 21.84
C GLU A 125 71.82 -18.03 21.12
N SER A 126 71.26 -19.23 21.28
CA SER A 126 71.77 -20.46 20.66
C SER A 126 70.68 -21.53 20.60
N TYR A 127 71.02 -22.76 20.20
CA TYR A 127 70.09 -23.89 20.20
C TYR A 127 70.72 -25.08 20.91
N ARG A 128 69.89 -25.81 21.66
CA ARG A 128 70.25 -27.07 22.31
C ARG A 128 69.63 -28.23 21.52
N PHE A 129 70.45 -29.21 21.17
CA PHE A 129 69.95 -30.46 20.59
C PHE A 129 69.36 -31.33 21.69
N VAL A 130 68.16 -31.87 21.45
CA VAL A 130 67.50 -32.83 22.32
C VAL A 130 67.37 -34.14 21.54
N GLU A 131 68.05 -35.18 22.02
CA GLU A 131 67.94 -36.52 21.47
C GLU A 131 66.53 -37.09 21.67
N ALA A 132 66.15 -38.05 20.82
CA ALA A 132 64.82 -38.64 20.88
C ALA A 132 64.58 -39.37 22.21
N VAL A 133 63.49 -39.02 22.91
CA VAL A 133 63.08 -39.68 24.17
C VAL A 133 61.62 -40.13 24.04
N ASN A 134 61.39 -41.44 24.14
CA ASN A 134 60.08 -42.12 24.08
C ASN A 134 59.18 -41.73 22.90
N VAL A 135 58.41 -40.64 23.05
CA VAL A 135 57.36 -40.18 22.12
C VAL A 135 57.74 -38.85 21.43
N SER A 136 58.90 -38.28 21.74
CA SER A 136 59.39 -37.03 21.15
C SER A 136 60.62 -37.30 20.29
N PRO A 137 60.57 -37.01 18.98
CA PRO A 137 61.71 -37.19 18.08
C PRO A 137 62.82 -36.17 18.34
N SER A 138 63.98 -36.39 17.72
CA SER A 138 65.12 -35.48 17.84
C SER A 138 64.76 -34.09 17.29
N HIS A 139 65.14 -33.06 18.03
CA HIS A 139 64.82 -31.68 17.66
C HIS A 139 65.74 -30.68 18.33
N TRP A 140 65.73 -29.46 17.79
CA TRP A 140 66.40 -28.31 18.36
C TRP A 140 65.45 -27.52 19.27
N ILE A 141 65.96 -27.06 20.41
CA ILE A 141 65.25 -26.12 21.29
C ILE A 141 66.06 -24.82 21.35
N PRO A 142 65.45 -23.65 21.08
CA PRO A 142 66.12 -22.36 21.22
C PRO A 142 66.46 -22.06 22.68
N ILE A 143 67.70 -21.62 22.92
CA ILE A 143 68.14 -21.00 24.17
C ILE A 143 67.91 -19.51 24.02
N TYR A 144 67.13 -18.96 24.93
CA TYR A 144 66.68 -17.58 24.86
C TYR A 144 67.61 -16.63 25.61
N GLY A 145 67.89 -15.47 25.00
CA GLY A 145 68.72 -14.43 25.59
C GLY A 145 67.99 -13.57 26.63
N PRO A 146 68.68 -12.57 27.22
CA PRO A 146 68.15 -11.76 28.32
C PRO A 146 66.91 -10.93 27.97
N LEU A 147 66.66 -10.58 26.70
CA LEU A 147 65.49 -9.81 26.28
C LEU A 147 64.27 -10.67 25.90
N ASN A 148 64.31 -11.99 26.10
CA ASN A 148 63.18 -12.87 25.81
C ASN A 148 61.93 -12.58 26.65
N PHE A 149 62.06 -11.83 27.76
CA PHE A 149 60.89 -11.36 28.50
C PHE A 149 59.93 -10.52 27.63
N THR A 150 60.42 -9.88 26.56
CA THR A 150 59.58 -9.13 25.60
C THR A 150 58.59 -10.06 24.88
N PHE A 151 59.04 -11.25 24.48
CA PHE A 151 58.19 -12.29 23.91
C PHE A 151 57.18 -12.82 24.93
N ILE A 152 57.61 -13.04 26.18
CA ILE A 152 56.72 -13.49 27.27
C ILE A 152 55.63 -12.46 27.54
N ILE A 153 55.97 -11.17 27.58
CA ILE A 153 54.99 -10.07 27.71
C ILE A 153 54.00 -10.09 26.54
N ASN A 154 54.49 -10.26 25.30
CA ASN A 154 53.63 -10.31 24.12
C ASN A 154 52.63 -11.49 24.20
N VAL A 155 53.07 -12.66 24.67
CA VAL A 155 52.19 -13.83 24.91
C VAL A 155 51.18 -13.55 26.04
N LEU A 156 51.61 -12.94 27.15
CA LEU A 156 50.73 -12.58 28.26
C LEU A 156 49.63 -11.60 27.83
N LEU A 157 49.98 -10.64 26.96
CA LEU A 157 49.02 -9.71 26.37
C LEU A 157 47.96 -10.41 25.49
N VAL A 158 48.30 -11.54 24.86
CA VAL A 158 47.29 -12.36 24.15
C VAL A 158 46.25 -12.91 25.13
N PHE A 159 46.66 -13.44 26.29
CA PHE A 159 45.73 -13.95 27.29
C PHE A 159 44.84 -12.85 27.89
N ILE A 160 45.40 -11.67 28.13
CA ILE A 160 44.62 -10.50 28.57
C ILE A 160 43.59 -10.14 27.49
N ASN A 161 44.01 -10.03 26.23
CA ASN A 161 43.12 -9.70 25.12
C ASN A 161 42.01 -10.74 24.95
N TRP A 162 42.37 -12.03 25.03
CA TRP A 162 41.46 -13.15 24.98
C TRP A 162 40.38 -13.08 26.06
N PHE A 163 40.76 -12.77 27.30
CA PHE A 163 39.83 -12.65 28.42
C PHE A 163 38.79 -11.55 28.17
N PHE A 164 39.24 -10.38 27.71
CA PHE A 164 38.32 -9.30 27.37
C PHE A 164 37.46 -9.63 26.15
N LEU A 165 38.01 -10.28 25.11
CA LEU A 165 37.25 -10.73 23.95
C LEU A 165 36.15 -11.71 24.36
N PHE A 166 36.42 -12.61 25.31
CA PHE A 166 35.42 -13.51 25.88
C PHE A 166 34.27 -12.74 26.54
N ILE A 167 34.58 -11.78 27.41
CA ILE A 167 33.57 -10.94 28.09
C ILE A 167 32.71 -10.19 27.06
N VAL A 168 33.34 -9.56 26.07
CA VAL A 168 32.64 -8.83 25.00
C VAL A 168 31.75 -9.77 24.20
N THR A 169 32.23 -10.98 23.90
CA THR A 169 31.49 -12.00 23.15
C THR A 169 30.22 -12.44 23.87
N LEU A 170 30.26 -12.63 25.20
CA LEU A 170 29.08 -13.02 25.98
C LEU A 170 27.93 -12.00 25.92
N GLN A 171 28.25 -10.75 25.61
CA GLN A 171 27.29 -9.63 25.57
C GLN A 171 26.74 -9.37 24.16
N LEU A 172 27.12 -10.16 23.16
CA LEU A 172 26.61 -10.05 21.81
C LEU A 172 25.15 -10.52 21.71
N LYS A 173 24.29 -9.70 21.10
CA LYS A 173 22.87 -10.02 20.86
C LYS A 173 22.65 -10.92 19.64
N GLY A 174 23.54 -10.91 18.64
CA GLY A 174 23.41 -11.73 17.44
C GLY A 174 23.81 -13.18 17.69
N VAL A 175 22.85 -14.11 17.65
CA VAL A 175 23.07 -15.54 17.98
C VAL A 175 24.21 -16.16 17.18
N TYR A 176 24.24 -15.91 15.86
CA TYR A 176 25.20 -16.53 14.95
C TYR A 176 26.59 -15.88 15.02
N TYR A 177 26.68 -14.56 15.18
CA TYR A 177 27.95 -13.89 15.48
C TYR A 177 28.50 -14.33 16.83
N ARG A 178 27.66 -14.38 17.87
CA ARG A 178 28.06 -14.86 19.21
C ARG A 178 28.60 -16.28 19.14
N SER A 179 27.94 -17.18 18.40
CA SER A 179 28.39 -18.56 18.22
C SER A 179 29.79 -18.63 17.61
N PHE A 180 30.04 -17.87 16.54
CA PHE A 180 31.36 -17.82 15.90
C PHE A 180 32.44 -17.24 16.82
N TYR A 181 32.17 -16.11 17.48
CA TYR A 181 33.15 -15.50 18.38
C TYR A 181 33.44 -16.37 19.62
N LEU A 182 32.46 -17.14 20.12
CA LEU A 182 32.71 -18.13 21.17
C LEU A 182 33.63 -19.25 20.69
N GLN A 183 33.39 -19.78 19.48
CA GLN A 183 34.30 -20.76 18.87
C GLN A 183 35.70 -20.18 18.67
N LEU A 184 35.82 -18.90 18.27
CA LEU A 184 37.10 -18.20 18.13
C LEU A 184 37.85 -18.09 19.46
N VAL A 185 37.16 -17.66 20.51
CA VAL A 185 37.74 -17.55 21.85
C VAL A 185 38.17 -18.93 22.35
N ILE A 186 37.33 -19.95 22.25
CA ILE A 186 37.65 -21.31 22.69
C ILE A 186 38.84 -21.88 21.90
N ALA A 187 38.83 -21.77 20.58
CA ALA A 187 39.91 -22.23 19.71
C ALA A 187 41.23 -21.52 20.03
N ALA A 188 41.21 -20.20 20.19
CA ALA A 188 42.39 -19.43 20.59
C ALA A 188 42.92 -19.90 21.96
N MET A 189 42.06 -20.10 22.96
CA MET A 189 42.46 -20.59 24.29
C MET A 189 43.19 -21.93 24.19
N ILE A 190 42.62 -22.89 23.44
CA ILE A 190 43.18 -24.23 23.26
C ILE A 190 44.54 -24.15 22.57
N ILE A 191 44.67 -23.36 21.50
CA ILE A 191 45.93 -23.18 20.79
C ILE A 191 46.99 -22.59 21.74
N PHE A 192 46.66 -21.51 22.45
CA PHE A 192 47.62 -20.78 23.29
C PHE A 192 48.06 -21.56 24.52
N ILE A 193 47.14 -22.22 25.23
CA ILE A 193 47.48 -23.06 26.38
C ILE A 193 48.41 -24.19 25.94
N ASN A 194 48.09 -24.91 24.86
CA ASN A 194 48.93 -26.00 24.37
C ASN A 194 50.28 -25.50 23.84
N GLY A 195 50.32 -24.32 23.19
CA GLY A 195 51.56 -23.68 22.77
C GLY A 195 52.48 -23.35 23.94
N VAL A 196 51.94 -22.81 25.04
CA VAL A 196 52.69 -22.52 26.26
C VAL A 196 53.18 -23.81 26.94
N ILE A 197 52.32 -24.82 27.10
CA ILE A 197 52.67 -26.12 27.71
C ILE A 197 53.81 -26.79 26.92
N SER A 198 53.73 -26.76 25.59
CA SER A 198 54.76 -27.31 24.71
C SER A 198 56.07 -26.53 24.82
N GLY A 199 56.00 -25.19 24.93
CA GLY A 199 57.16 -24.32 25.10
C GLY A 199 57.94 -24.53 26.40
N PHE A 200 57.27 -24.98 27.46
CA PHE A 200 57.90 -25.36 28.73
C PHE A 200 58.34 -26.85 28.79
N SER A 201 58.34 -27.55 27.65
CA SER A 201 58.77 -28.96 27.52
C SER A 201 57.97 -29.97 28.37
N PHE A 202 56.75 -29.61 28.80
CA PHE A 202 55.84 -30.54 29.49
C PHE A 202 55.14 -31.52 28.53
N ALA A 203 55.07 -31.17 27.24
CA ALA A 203 54.51 -31.98 26.18
C ALA A 203 55.38 -31.88 24.91
N PRO A 204 55.37 -32.90 24.03
CA PRO A 204 56.09 -32.83 22.75
C PRO A 204 55.58 -31.66 21.89
N LEU A 205 56.49 -30.95 21.21
CA LEU A 205 56.13 -29.73 20.46
C LEU A 205 55.11 -30.00 19.33
N TYR A 206 55.09 -31.20 18.75
CA TYR A 206 54.13 -31.57 17.70
C TYR A 206 52.66 -31.68 18.18
N PHE A 207 52.41 -31.83 19.48
CA PHE A 207 51.04 -31.82 20.03
C PHE A 207 50.35 -30.47 19.77
N SER A 208 51.12 -29.37 19.77
CA SER A 208 50.61 -28.05 19.40
C SER A 208 50.12 -28.01 17.95
N SER A 209 50.82 -28.70 17.05
CA SER A 209 50.48 -28.76 15.62
C SER A 209 49.17 -29.47 15.34
N PHE A 210 48.90 -30.61 15.97
CA PHE A 210 47.61 -31.29 15.83
C PHE A 210 46.42 -30.45 16.33
N ASN A 211 46.58 -29.78 17.48
CA ASN A 211 45.55 -28.92 18.04
C ASN A 211 45.24 -27.71 17.15
N SER A 212 46.26 -27.18 16.47
CA SER A 212 46.10 -26.05 15.54
C SER A 212 45.24 -26.41 14.32
N ILE A 213 45.31 -27.66 13.83
CA ILE A 213 44.47 -28.15 12.73
C ILE A 213 43.01 -28.17 13.17
N ILE A 214 42.75 -28.80 14.32
CA ILE A 214 41.40 -28.93 14.87
C ILE A 214 40.80 -27.54 15.08
N ALA A 215 41.58 -26.62 15.65
CA ALA A 215 41.16 -25.25 15.85
C ALA A 215 40.89 -24.52 14.51
N ALA A 216 41.76 -24.66 13.51
CA ALA A 216 41.56 -24.05 12.19
C ALA A 216 40.31 -24.60 11.49
N LEU A 217 40.03 -25.90 11.60
CA LEU A 217 38.82 -26.53 11.07
C LEU A 217 37.56 -26.06 11.80
N ILE A 218 37.57 -25.98 13.13
CA ILE A 218 36.45 -25.45 13.93
C ILE A 218 36.17 -23.99 13.55
N LEU A 219 37.21 -23.17 13.41
CA LEU A 219 37.09 -21.77 12.98
C LEU A 219 36.51 -21.65 11.57
N PHE A 220 36.96 -22.50 10.64
CA PHE A 220 36.44 -22.52 9.28
C PHE A 220 34.95 -22.90 9.23
N LEU A 221 34.57 -23.99 9.90
CA LEU A 221 33.17 -24.44 9.98
C LEU A 221 32.29 -23.39 10.67
N GLY A 222 32.77 -22.81 11.77
CA GLY A 222 32.10 -21.73 12.49
C GLY A 222 31.87 -20.51 11.63
N PHE A 223 32.91 -20.08 10.90
CA PHE A 223 32.82 -18.97 9.96
C PHE A 223 31.82 -19.27 8.83
N PHE A 224 31.89 -20.45 8.25
CA PHE A 224 30.99 -20.87 7.17
C PHE A 224 29.53 -20.90 7.62
N GLN A 225 29.25 -21.49 8.79
CA GLN A 225 27.92 -21.51 9.39
C GLN A 225 27.39 -20.09 9.65
N MET A 226 28.22 -19.23 10.24
CA MET A 226 27.87 -17.82 10.49
C MET A 226 27.53 -17.08 9.18
N GLN A 227 28.34 -17.25 8.13
CA GLN A 227 28.08 -16.61 6.83
C GLN A 227 26.82 -17.15 6.15
N SER A 228 26.61 -18.47 6.19
CA SER A 228 25.41 -19.09 5.62
C SER A 228 24.14 -18.56 6.31
N GLN A 229 24.14 -18.48 7.64
CA GLN A 229 23.02 -17.91 8.40
C GLN A 229 22.81 -16.42 8.13
N ARG A 230 23.90 -15.64 8.03
CA ARG A 230 23.84 -14.22 7.67
C ARG A 230 23.18 -14.02 6.30
N ILE A 231 23.63 -14.76 5.27
CA ILE A 231 23.07 -14.66 3.91
C ILE A 231 21.59 -15.05 3.91
N ARG A 232 21.23 -16.13 4.60
CA ARG A 232 19.84 -16.57 4.74
C ARG A 232 18.95 -15.47 5.35
N ASN A 233 19.41 -14.83 6.43
CA ASN A 233 18.66 -13.76 7.09
C ASN A 233 18.52 -12.52 6.19
N ILE A 234 19.57 -12.14 5.47
CA ILE A 234 19.50 -11.03 4.50
C ILE A 234 18.49 -11.34 3.40
N ASN A 235 18.50 -12.56 2.85
CA ASN A 235 17.55 -12.96 1.82
C ASN A 235 16.11 -12.96 2.33
N ILE A 236 15.85 -13.44 3.55
CA ILE A 236 14.53 -13.38 4.18
C ILE A 236 14.06 -11.93 4.35
N GLU A 237 14.94 -11.05 4.83
CA GLU A 237 14.60 -9.64 5.02
C GLU A 237 14.32 -8.93 3.68
N LEU A 238 15.11 -9.22 2.64
CA LEU A 238 14.87 -8.72 1.30
C LEU A 238 13.53 -9.20 0.73
N ILE A 239 13.18 -10.47 0.92
CA ILE A 239 11.87 -11.01 0.52
C ILE A 239 10.75 -10.27 1.24
N LYS A 240 10.84 -10.10 2.56
CA LYS A 240 9.84 -9.36 3.34
C LYS A 240 9.68 -7.91 2.87
N GLN A 241 10.77 -7.21 2.58
CA GLN A 241 10.72 -5.85 2.05
C GLN A 241 10.08 -5.82 0.66
N SER A 242 10.38 -6.80 -0.19
CA SER A 242 9.75 -6.93 -1.51
C SER A 242 8.25 -7.19 -1.39
N GLU A 243 7.84 -8.14 -0.55
CA GLU A 243 6.43 -8.46 -0.30
C GLU A 243 5.65 -7.25 0.24
N LEU A 244 6.24 -6.50 1.20
CA LEU A 244 5.63 -5.28 1.73
C LEU A 244 5.40 -4.22 0.63
N LEU A 245 6.38 -4.03 -0.27
CA LEU A 245 6.23 -3.08 -1.38
C LEU A 245 5.16 -3.54 -2.39
N GLU A 246 5.06 -4.84 -2.65
CA GLU A 246 4.00 -5.40 -3.48
C GLU A 246 2.61 -5.18 -2.85
N GLU A 247 2.47 -5.45 -1.55
CA GLU A 247 1.23 -5.25 -0.82
C GLU A 247 0.81 -3.77 -0.80
N ILE A 248 1.76 -2.85 -0.57
CA ILE A 248 1.51 -1.39 -0.62
C ILE A 248 1.02 -0.97 -2.02
N MET A 249 1.63 -1.50 -3.09
CA MET A 249 1.19 -1.19 -4.46
C MET A 249 -0.20 -1.76 -4.75
N ASP A 250 -0.50 -2.96 -4.28
CA ASP A 250 -1.77 -3.66 -4.52
C ASP A 250 -2.95 -3.10 -3.74
N ILE A 251 -2.72 -2.53 -2.55
CA ILE A 251 -3.75 -1.81 -1.77
C ILE A 251 -4.05 -0.44 -2.39
N ASN A 252 -3.12 0.12 -3.20
CA ASN A 252 -3.32 1.43 -3.81
C ASN A 252 -4.53 1.42 -4.76
N PRO A 253 -5.55 2.27 -4.53
CA PRO A 253 -6.74 2.32 -5.37
C PRO A 253 -6.44 2.86 -6.78
N ASN A 254 -5.32 3.57 -6.97
CA ASN A 254 -4.90 4.03 -8.29
C ASN A 254 -4.42 2.87 -9.15
N TYR A 255 -4.62 3.00 -10.46
CA TYR A 255 -4.16 2.03 -11.44
C TYR A 255 -2.68 2.25 -11.72
N LEU A 256 -1.79 1.35 -11.28
CA LEU A 256 -0.34 1.52 -11.40
C LEU A 256 0.27 0.53 -12.40
N LEU A 257 1.14 1.05 -13.25
CA LEU A 257 1.89 0.30 -14.25
C LEU A 257 3.34 0.83 -14.27
N VAL A 258 4.32 -0.05 -14.12
CA VAL A 258 5.74 0.30 -14.13
C VAL A 258 6.42 -0.35 -15.33
N THR A 259 7.20 0.43 -16.05
CA THR A 259 7.93 -0.03 -17.24
C THR A 259 9.42 0.27 -17.11
N GLY A 260 10.24 -0.57 -17.73
CA GLY A 260 11.68 -0.34 -17.86
C GLY A 260 12.01 0.66 -18.96
N SER A 261 13.30 0.96 -19.12
CA SER A 261 13.81 1.84 -20.17
C SER A 261 13.52 1.36 -21.60
N ASP A 262 13.29 0.06 -21.78
CA ASP A 262 12.91 -0.57 -23.05
C ASP A 262 11.39 -0.59 -23.30
N GLN A 263 10.63 0.11 -22.45
CA GLN A 263 9.16 0.14 -22.42
C GLN A 263 8.52 -1.24 -22.23
N ARG A 264 9.22 -2.20 -21.60
CA ARG A 264 8.59 -3.44 -21.15
C ARG A 264 8.00 -3.28 -19.77
N ILE A 265 6.87 -3.94 -19.56
CA ILE A 265 6.17 -3.93 -18.28
C ILE A 265 6.97 -4.74 -17.27
N VAL A 266 7.38 -4.07 -16.20
CA VAL A 266 8.15 -4.66 -15.09
C VAL A 266 7.22 -5.02 -13.94
N LYS A 267 6.17 -4.22 -13.71
CA LYS A 267 5.22 -4.44 -12.62
C LYS A 267 3.87 -3.80 -12.91
N VAL A 268 2.80 -4.38 -12.40
CA VAL A 268 1.44 -3.82 -12.37
C VAL A 268 0.82 -4.11 -11.02
N ASN A 269 -0.05 -3.22 -10.54
CA ASN A 269 -0.81 -3.51 -9.33
C ASN A 269 -2.15 -4.19 -9.64
N ARG A 270 -2.76 -4.76 -8.58
CA ARG A 270 -4.05 -5.44 -8.66
C ARG A 270 -5.18 -4.55 -9.17
N SER A 271 -5.22 -3.28 -8.78
CA SER A 271 -6.24 -2.33 -9.24
C SER A 271 -6.21 -2.15 -10.75
N PHE A 272 -5.02 -2.02 -11.35
CA PHE A 272 -4.85 -1.95 -12.80
C PHE A 272 -5.34 -3.23 -13.49
N CYS A 273 -4.96 -4.39 -12.95
CA CYS A 273 -5.40 -5.69 -13.47
C CYS A 273 -6.93 -5.85 -13.46
N GLN A 274 -7.59 -5.40 -12.39
CA GLN A 274 -9.06 -5.49 -12.24
C GLN A 274 -9.83 -4.59 -13.21
N LEU A 275 -9.35 -3.36 -13.44
CA LEU A 275 -9.98 -2.43 -14.38
C LEU A 275 -10.07 -3.01 -15.81
N PHE A 276 -9.07 -3.83 -16.13
CA PHE A 276 -8.80 -4.33 -17.47
C PHE A 276 -9.06 -5.82 -17.66
N ASP A 277 -9.48 -6.51 -16.61
CA ASP A 277 -9.73 -7.96 -16.58
C ASP A 277 -8.54 -8.83 -17.06
N GLU A 278 -7.33 -8.37 -16.75
CA GLU A 278 -6.07 -9.04 -17.12
C GLU A 278 -5.34 -9.56 -15.89
N LYS A 279 -4.50 -10.59 -16.08
CA LYS A 279 -3.65 -11.11 -14.99
C LYS A 279 -2.27 -10.47 -15.07
N GLU A 280 -1.66 -10.13 -13.94
CA GLU A 280 -0.29 -9.59 -13.91
C GLU A 280 0.67 -10.43 -14.78
N ARG A 281 0.65 -11.75 -14.63
CA ARG A 281 1.51 -12.69 -15.39
C ARG A 281 1.36 -12.59 -16.91
N THR A 282 0.20 -12.19 -17.44
CA THR A 282 0.00 -12.01 -18.89
C THR A 282 0.56 -10.69 -19.38
N LEU A 283 0.77 -9.72 -18.49
CA LEU A 283 1.24 -8.36 -18.82
C LEU A 283 2.76 -8.23 -18.67
N LEU A 284 3.37 -8.89 -17.69
CA LEU A 284 4.81 -8.80 -17.43
C LEU A 284 5.66 -9.12 -18.68
N GLY A 285 6.65 -8.28 -18.96
CA GLY A 285 7.60 -8.44 -20.08
C GLY A 285 7.07 -8.03 -21.46
N LYS A 286 5.76 -7.79 -21.62
CA LYS A 286 5.20 -7.23 -22.86
C LYS A 286 5.60 -5.78 -23.03
N LYS A 287 5.68 -5.32 -24.28
CA LYS A 287 5.88 -3.89 -24.57
C LYS A 287 4.60 -3.12 -24.31
N THR A 288 4.71 -1.95 -23.70
CA THR A 288 3.55 -1.06 -23.46
C THR A 288 2.80 -0.73 -24.75
N SER A 289 3.49 -0.64 -25.89
CA SER A 289 2.86 -0.41 -27.19
C SER A 289 1.89 -1.50 -27.65
N THR A 290 1.99 -2.74 -27.14
CA THR A 290 1.01 -3.81 -27.47
C THR A 290 -0.30 -3.65 -26.71
N LEU A 291 -0.35 -2.75 -25.72
CA LEU A 291 -1.56 -2.39 -24.99
C LEU A 291 -2.35 -1.28 -25.70
N ILE A 292 -2.54 -1.39 -27.03
CA ILE A 292 -3.19 -0.35 -27.87
C ILE A 292 -4.64 -0.06 -27.41
N HIS A 293 -5.35 -1.07 -26.89
CA HIS A 293 -6.69 -0.89 -26.31
C HIS A 293 -6.70 -0.12 -24.97
N PHE A 294 -5.55 0.02 -24.31
CA PHE A 294 -5.40 0.64 -22.99
C PHE A 294 -4.92 2.11 -23.08
N LEU A 295 -4.45 2.55 -24.25
CA LEU A 295 -3.71 3.80 -24.42
C LEU A 295 -4.44 4.91 -25.21
N PRO A 296 -5.69 5.32 -24.86
CA PRO A 296 -6.10 6.70 -25.12
C PRO A 296 -5.17 7.71 -24.43
N MET A 297 -4.37 7.26 -23.44
CA MET A 297 -3.36 8.00 -22.65
C MET A 297 -2.38 8.85 -23.47
N VAL A 298 -2.01 8.41 -24.69
CA VAL A 298 -0.99 9.10 -25.50
C VAL A 298 -1.60 10.20 -26.37
N ALA A 299 -2.90 10.11 -26.67
CA ALA A 299 -3.57 11.02 -27.61
C ALA A 299 -4.25 12.23 -26.96
N TYR A 300 -4.74 12.11 -25.72
CA TYR A 300 -5.61 13.12 -25.10
C TYR A 300 -4.94 14.05 -24.07
N GLY A 301 -3.64 13.88 -23.81
CA GLY A 301 -2.92 14.65 -22.80
C GLY A 301 -3.27 14.22 -21.37
N PHE A 302 -2.28 14.17 -20.49
CA PHE A 302 -2.38 13.65 -19.11
C PHE A 302 -3.21 14.54 -18.15
N GLU A 303 -3.90 15.58 -18.65
CA GLU A 303 -4.55 16.57 -17.78
C GLU A 303 -6.04 16.34 -17.59
N GLN A 304 -6.74 15.81 -18.61
CA GLN A 304 -8.21 15.69 -18.58
C GLN A 304 -8.67 14.26 -18.25
N PRO A 305 -9.69 14.09 -17.39
CA PRO A 305 -10.27 12.77 -17.12
C PRO A 305 -10.86 12.15 -18.38
N TYR A 306 -10.39 10.96 -18.74
CA TYR A 306 -10.88 10.20 -19.88
C TYR A 306 -12.05 9.29 -19.48
N ARG A 307 -13.12 9.26 -20.29
CA ARG A 307 -14.26 8.37 -20.06
C ARG A 307 -13.97 6.98 -20.64
N TYR A 308 -13.78 6.01 -19.75
CA TYR A 308 -13.61 4.59 -20.09
C TYR A 308 -14.90 3.82 -19.77
N THR A 309 -15.30 2.92 -20.67
CA THR A 309 -16.43 2.02 -20.44
C THR A 309 -15.89 0.60 -20.35
N ASP A 310 -16.11 -0.07 -19.22
CA ASP A 310 -15.67 -1.44 -19.05
C ASP A 310 -16.51 -2.43 -19.89
N TYR A 311 -16.11 -3.71 -19.89
CA TYR A 311 -16.81 -4.79 -20.58
C TYR A 311 -18.22 -5.06 -20.04
N LYS A 312 -18.57 -4.55 -18.84
CA LYS A 312 -19.89 -4.63 -18.22
C LYS A 312 -20.76 -3.42 -18.56
N GLY A 313 -20.26 -2.45 -19.33
CA GLY A 313 -20.97 -1.23 -19.70
C GLY A 313 -20.95 -0.15 -18.62
N LYS A 314 -20.15 -0.29 -17.56
CA LYS A 314 -19.98 0.72 -16.51
C LYS A 314 -18.97 1.78 -16.96
N ASN A 315 -19.35 3.04 -16.76
CA ASN A 315 -18.52 4.19 -17.10
C ASN A 315 -17.64 4.62 -15.94
N TYR A 316 -16.38 4.86 -16.26
CA TYR A 316 -15.32 5.35 -15.38
C TYR A 316 -14.73 6.64 -15.96
N TYR A 317 -14.37 7.58 -15.09
CA TYR A 317 -13.59 8.76 -15.45
C TYR A 317 -12.21 8.63 -14.83
N ILE A 318 -11.19 8.44 -15.65
CA ILE A 318 -9.83 8.16 -15.19
C ILE A 318 -8.90 9.27 -15.64
N GLN A 319 -8.20 9.87 -14.68
CA GLN A 319 -7.13 10.84 -14.94
C GLN A 319 -5.79 10.13 -14.92
N TRP A 320 -5.11 10.09 -16.06
CA TRP A 320 -3.82 9.41 -16.20
C TRP A 320 -2.66 10.38 -16.00
N GLY A 321 -1.56 9.89 -15.44
CA GLY A 321 -0.30 10.59 -15.32
C GLY A 321 0.88 9.65 -15.54
N MET A 322 2.05 10.23 -15.79
CA MET A 322 3.30 9.48 -15.85
C MET A 322 4.42 10.19 -15.09
N LYS A 323 5.31 9.42 -14.50
CA LYS A 323 6.51 9.92 -13.84
C LYS A 323 7.70 9.01 -14.15
N GLN A 324 8.78 9.62 -14.58
CA GLN A 324 10.03 8.93 -14.82
C GLN A 324 10.89 8.91 -13.55
N LEU A 325 11.43 7.75 -13.22
CA LEU A 325 12.33 7.50 -12.10
C LEU A 325 13.70 7.17 -12.65
N TYR A 326 14.72 7.83 -12.12
CA TYR A 326 16.12 7.58 -12.43
C TYR A 326 16.79 6.98 -11.20
N GLN A 327 17.37 5.80 -11.33
CA GLN A 327 18.16 5.19 -10.28
C GLN A 327 19.63 5.57 -10.41
N ASN A 328 20.35 5.62 -9.28
CA ASN A 328 21.79 5.86 -9.24
C ASN A 328 22.62 4.81 -10.01
N SER A 329 22.02 3.66 -10.34
CA SER A 329 22.60 2.58 -11.15
C SER A 329 22.60 2.87 -12.67
N GLY A 330 21.97 3.97 -13.11
CA GLY A 330 21.79 4.29 -14.53
C GLY A 330 20.56 3.63 -15.18
N GLN A 331 19.80 2.82 -14.43
CA GLN A 331 18.50 2.33 -14.87
C GLN A 331 17.42 3.42 -14.73
N SER A 332 16.54 3.50 -15.72
CA SER A 332 15.35 4.35 -15.67
C SER A 332 14.09 3.50 -15.76
N PHE A 333 13.09 3.91 -14.97
CA PHE A 333 11.76 3.31 -14.95
C PHE A 333 10.74 4.40 -15.20
N THR A 334 9.65 4.07 -15.89
CA THR A 334 8.51 4.98 -16.05
C THR A 334 7.31 4.38 -15.36
N ILE A 335 6.76 5.13 -14.40
CA ILE A 335 5.53 4.81 -13.71
C ILE A 335 4.38 5.52 -14.42
N TYR A 336 3.39 4.77 -14.84
CA TYR A 336 2.08 5.26 -15.25
C TYR A 336 1.11 5.05 -14.10
N PHE A 337 0.30 6.06 -13.80
CA PHE A 337 -0.71 6.01 -12.76
C PHE A 337 -2.03 6.57 -13.27
N GLY A 338 -3.15 5.91 -12.94
CA GLY A 338 -4.50 6.37 -13.26
C GLY A 338 -5.30 6.56 -11.97
N ASN A 339 -5.88 7.75 -11.79
CA ASN A 339 -6.75 8.08 -10.67
C ASN A 339 -8.21 8.03 -11.12
N ASP A 340 -9.06 7.27 -10.43
CA ASP A 340 -10.49 7.21 -10.70
C ASP A 340 -11.21 8.39 -10.04
N VAL A 341 -11.71 9.31 -10.86
CA VAL A 341 -12.43 10.52 -10.45
C VAL A 341 -13.93 10.44 -10.76
N THR A 342 -14.47 9.23 -10.95
CA THR A 342 -15.88 9.01 -11.33
C THR A 342 -16.86 9.58 -10.31
N GLU A 343 -16.67 9.30 -9.02
CA GLU A 343 -17.53 9.82 -7.95
C GLU A 343 -17.42 11.34 -7.82
N GLN A 344 -16.20 11.88 -7.96
CA GLN A 344 -15.99 13.33 -7.95
C GLN A 344 -16.75 14.00 -9.09
N LYS A 345 -16.70 13.45 -10.32
CA LYS A 345 -17.43 13.97 -11.47
C LYS A 345 -18.95 13.90 -11.31
N LYS A 346 -19.48 12.82 -10.72
CA LYS A 346 -20.92 12.72 -10.39
C LYS A 346 -21.34 13.77 -9.37
N ASN A 347 -20.55 13.95 -8.31
CA ASN A 347 -20.84 14.92 -7.27
C ASN A 347 -20.77 16.36 -7.79
N GLU A 348 -19.79 16.66 -8.66
CA GLU A 348 -19.69 17.95 -9.36
C GLU A 348 -20.96 18.23 -10.19
N GLN A 349 -21.47 17.24 -10.94
CA GLN A 349 -22.70 17.38 -11.71
C GLN A 349 -23.95 17.58 -10.84
N LEU A 350 -24.05 16.83 -9.72
CA LEU A 350 -25.15 16.99 -8.77
C LEU A 350 -25.13 18.37 -8.11
N LEU A 351 -23.95 18.85 -7.70
CA LEU A 351 -23.78 20.18 -7.11
C LEU A 351 -24.18 21.28 -8.10
N LEU A 352 -23.68 21.21 -9.34
CA LEU A 352 -24.04 22.16 -10.40
C LEU A 352 -25.55 22.17 -10.68
N SER A 353 -26.20 21.01 -10.65
CA SER A 353 -27.65 20.93 -10.80
C SER A 353 -28.37 21.58 -9.61
N SER A 354 -27.91 21.33 -8.38
CA SER A 354 -28.47 21.92 -7.17
C SER A 354 -28.33 23.45 -7.15
N GLU A 355 -27.17 23.99 -7.52
CA GLU A 355 -26.93 25.43 -7.62
C GLU A 355 -27.86 26.10 -8.63
N LYS A 356 -28.02 25.49 -9.82
CA LYS A 356 -28.98 25.97 -10.83
C LYS A 356 -30.41 26.02 -10.29
N MET A 357 -30.83 24.98 -9.57
CA MET A 357 -32.17 24.93 -8.95
C MET A 357 -32.35 26.01 -7.89
N LYS A 358 -31.34 26.26 -7.06
CA LYS A 358 -31.39 27.31 -6.04
C LYS A 358 -31.59 28.70 -6.66
N VAL A 359 -30.81 29.03 -7.71
CA VAL A 359 -30.93 30.32 -8.41
C VAL A 359 -32.31 30.47 -9.04
N ILE A 360 -32.81 29.44 -9.73
CA ILE A 360 -34.18 29.43 -10.28
C ILE A 360 -35.20 29.68 -9.16
N GLY A 361 -34.96 29.15 -7.97
CA GLY A 361 -35.85 29.30 -6.84
C GLY A 361 -35.92 30.67 -6.20
N GLU A 362 -34.78 31.31 -6.02
CA GLU A 362 -34.71 32.69 -5.52
C GLU A 362 -35.38 33.65 -6.51
N MET A 363 -35.13 33.47 -7.81
CA MET A 363 -35.78 34.24 -8.87
C MET A 363 -37.29 33.99 -8.90
N ALA A 364 -37.72 32.73 -8.80
CA ALA A 364 -39.12 32.33 -8.71
C ALA A 364 -39.86 33.01 -7.56
N ALA A 365 -39.23 33.09 -6.38
CA ALA A 365 -39.83 33.69 -5.20
C ALA A 365 -40.08 35.20 -5.37
N SER A 366 -39.08 35.93 -5.88
CA SER A 366 -39.20 37.35 -6.18
C SER A 366 -40.29 37.61 -7.23
N VAL A 367 -40.23 36.91 -8.37
CA VAL A 367 -41.21 37.06 -9.47
C VAL A 367 -42.62 36.71 -9.02
N ALA A 368 -42.80 35.65 -8.23
CA ALA A 368 -44.11 35.26 -7.73
C ALA A 368 -44.72 36.29 -6.80
N HIS A 369 -43.93 36.95 -5.95
CA HIS A 369 -44.40 38.04 -5.11
C HIS A 369 -44.79 39.27 -5.95
N GLU A 370 -43.99 39.62 -6.95
CA GLU A 370 -44.25 40.78 -7.81
C GLU A 370 -45.45 40.60 -8.75
N ILE A 371 -45.73 39.37 -9.22
CA ILE A 371 -46.90 39.07 -10.06
C ILE A 371 -48.17 38.90 -9.22
N ARG A 372 -48.08 38.31 -8.01
CA ARG A 372 -49.25 38.11 -7.14
C ARG A 372 -49.92 39.43 -6.75
N ASN A 373 -49.13 40.48 -6.53
CA ASN A 373 -49.62 41.80 -6.14
C ASN A 373 -50.60 42.42 -7.17
N PRO A 374 -50.22 42.65 -8.44
CA PRO A 374 -51.13 43.20 -9.45
C PRO A 374 -52.30 42.25 -9.75
N LEU A 375 -52.10 40.92 -9.74
CA LEU A 375 -53.20 39.97 -9.96
C LEU A 375 -54.26 40.01 -8.86
N THR A 376 -53.85 40.22 -7.61
CA THR A 376 -54.78 40.36 -6.48
C THR A 376 -55.63 41.62 -6.66
N THR A 377 -55.02 42.73 -7.08
CA THR A 377 -55.72 43.98 -7.38
C THR A 377 -56.69 43.83 -8.56
N ILE A 378 -56.26 43.20 -9.65
CA ILE A 378 -57.11 42.93 -10.83
C ILE A 378 -58.30 42.05 -10.44
N ARG A 379 -58.08 41.00 -9.65
CA ARG A 379 -59.15 40.13 -9.14
C ARG A 379 -60.18 40.92 -8.33
N GLY A 380 -59.73 41.83 -7.46
CA GLY A 380 -60.62 42.69 -6.68
C GLY A 380 -61.48 43.59 -7.56
N PHE A 381 -60.90 44.21 -8.59
CA PHE A 381 -61.66 45.03 -9.53
C PHE A 381 -62.69 44.24 -10.34
N ILE A 382 -62.36 43.02 -10.78
CA ILE A 382 -63.31 42.15 -11.49
C ILE A 382 -64.45 41.73 -10.57
N GLN A 383 -64.16 41.42 -9.30
CA GLN A 383 -65.21 41.10 -8.33
C GLN A 383 -66.17 42.27 -8.08
N LEU A 384 -65.65 43.50 -8.01
CA LEU A 384 -66.47 44.71 -7.90
C LEU A 384 -67.30 45.00 -9.15
N LEU A 385 -66.79 44.67 -10.35
CA LEU A 385 -67.54 44.77 -11.60
C LEU A 385 -68.71 43.78 -11.63
N ARG A 386 -68.50 42.56 -11.11
CA ARG A 386 -69.54 41.52 -11.00
C ARG A 386 -70.72 41.94 -10.15
N GLU A 387 -70.46 42.68 -9.07
CA GLU A 387 -71.51 43.22 -8.20
C GLU A 387 -72.38 44.27 -8.90
N ARG A 388 -71.87 44.92 -9.95
CA ARG A 388 -72.61 45.95 -10.71
C ARG A 388 -73.28 45.44 -11.98
N ASN A 389 -72.77 44.39 -12.62
CA ASN A 389 -73.33 43.81 -13.85
C ASN A 389 -73.30 42.26 -13.82
N PRO A 390 -74.35 41.60 -13.29
CA PRO A 390 -74.36 40.15 -13.08
C PRO A 390 -74.27 39.27 -14.35
N ASP A 391 -74.59 39.81 -15.53
CA ASP A 391 -74.71 39.06 -16.79
C ASP A 391 -73.44 39.05 -17.67
N SER A 392 -72.29 39.50 -17.16
CA SER A 392 -71.03 39.57 -17.92
C SER A 392 -70.29 38.22 -17.97
N ALA A 393 -70.29 37.56 -19.13
CA ALA A 393 -69.57 36.29 -19.35
C ALA A 393 -68.03 36.41 -19.26
N TYR A 394 -67.48 37.61 -19.41
CA TYR A 394 -66.02 37.84 -19.47
C TYR A 394 -65.33 37.79 -18.11
N GLU A 395 -66.04 38.11 -17.02
CA GLU A 395 -65.47 38.15 -15.67
C GLU A 395 -65.06 36.77 -15.17
N ARG A 396 -65.87 35.76 -15.49
CA ARG A 396 -65.56 34.36 -15.17
C ARG A 396 -64.28 33.91 -15.86
N ILE A 397 -64.11 34.24 -17.14
CA ILE A 397 -62.91 33.91 -17.92
C ILE A 397 -61.67 34.59 -17.33
N LEU A 398 -61.77 35.87 -16.94
CA LEU A 398 -60.65 36.60 -16.35
C LEU A 398 -60.27 36.07 -14.96
N ILE A 399 -61.24 35.71 -14.12
CA ILE A 399 -60.97 35.09 -12.82
C ILE A 399 -60.31 33.72 -13.01
N GLU A 400 -60.80 32.91 -13.94
CA GLU A 400 -60.20 31.61 -14.27
C GLU A 400 -58.73 31.75 -14.73
N GLU A 401 -58.40 32.78 -15.52
CA GLU A 401 -57.01 33.01 -15.97
C GLU A 401 -56.11 33.55 -14.83
N ILE A 402 -56.64 34.39 -13.93
CA ILE A 402 -55.92 34.83 -12.72
C ILE A 402 -55.61 33.65 -11.79
N ASP A 403 -56.59 32.76 -11.57
CA ASP A 403 -56.40 31.57 -10.76
C ASP A 403 -55.40 30.60 -11.42
N ARG A 404 -55.40 30.50 -12.76
CA ARG A 404 -54.37 29.77 -13.51
C ARG A 404 -52.98 30.36 -13.30
N ILE A 405 -52.81 31.67 -13.39
CA ILE A 405 -51.48 32.29 -13.17
C ILE A 405 -51.02 32.06 -11.72
N ASN A 406 -51.92 32.21 -10.74
CA ASN A 406 -51.60 31.93 -9.34
C ASN A 406 -51.17 30.47 -9.10
N GLN A 407 -51.76 29.52 -9.84
CA GLN A 407 -51.35 28.12 -9.79
C GLN A 407 -49.94 27.92 -10.35
N VAL A 408 -49.61 28.54 -11.49
CA VAL A 408 -48.26 28.49 -12.08
C VAL A 408 -47.22 29.11 -11.13
N LEU A 409 -47.57 30.21 -10.45
CA LEU A 409 -46.68 30.82 -9.45
C LEU A 409 -46.43 29.91 -8.25
N LYS A 410 -47.45 29.20 -7.75
CA LYS A 410 -47.29 28.22 -6.67
C LYS A 410 -46.39 27.07 -7.09
N GLU A 411 -46.56 26.58 -8.30
CA GLU A 411 -45.71 25.53 -8.88
C GLU A 411 -44.25 25.97 -9.00
N LEU A 412 -44.02 27.18 -9.51
CA LEU A 412 -42.70 27.77 -9.64
C LEU A 412 -42.01 27.98 -8.27
N LEU A 413 -42.75 28.39 -7.24
CA LEU A 413 -42.25 28.52 -5.86
C LEU A 413 -41.83 27.18 -5.24
N ILE A 414 -42.57 26.10 -5.51
CA ILE A 414 -42.24 24.76 -5.00
C ILE A 414 -40.93 24.27 -5.61
N LEU A 415 -40.69 24.51 -6.91
CA LEU A 415 -39.41 24.21 -7.54
C LEU A 415 -38.25 24.92 -6.86
N GLY A 416 -38.50 26.14 -6.38
CA GLY A 416 -37.48 27.01 -5.81
C GLY A 416 -37.08 26.80 -4.36
N LYS A 417 -37.89 26.08 -3.57
CA LYS A 417 -37.54 25.81 -2.18
C LYS A 417 -36.28 24.94 -2.11
N PRO A 418 -35.24 25.34 -1.35
CA PRO A 418 -34.03 24.54 -1.20
C PRO A 418 -34.34 23.18 -0.54
N GLU A 419 -33.66 22.12 -0.98
CA GLU A 419 -33.78 20.75 -0.43
C GLU A 419 -33.32 20.65 1.03
N ALA A 420 -32.68 21.69 1.57
CA ALA A 420 -32.16 21.76 2.93
C ALA A 420 -32.90 22.82 3.76
N LYS A 421 -34.01 22.42 4.38
CA LYS A 421 -34.52 22.95 5.67
C LYS A 421 -35.70 22.09 6.13
N SER A 422 -35.40 20.96 6.79
CA SER A 422 -35.80 20.65 8.17
C SER A 422 -35.75 19.13 8.41
N ASP A 423 -34.72 18.68 9.13
CA ASP A 423 -34.76 17.40 9.87
C ASP A 423 -35.84 17.41 10.97
N GLU A 424 -36.45 18.58 11.21
CA GLU A 424 -37.78 18.69 11.80
C GLU A 424 -38.82 18.59 10.67
N LEU A 425 -39.18 17.37 10.27
CA LEU A 425 -40.49 17.18 9.65
C LEU A 425 -41.50 17.78 10.66
N PRO A 426 -42.29 18.81 10.32
CA PRO A 426 -43.49 19.10 11.11
C PRO A 426 -44.23 17.78 11.25
N SER A 427 -44.77 17.45 12.43
CA SER A 427 -45.45 16.16 12.67
C SER A 427 -46.52 15.92 11.61
N VAL A 428 -46.16 15.23 10.53
CA VAL A 428 -47.06 14.96 9.42
C VAL A 428 -47.88 13.77 9.86
N GLU A 429 -49.17 13.99 10.09
CA GLU A 429 -50.07 12.91 10.46
C GLU A 429 -50.16 11.91 9.29
N PRO A 430 -49.84 10.62 9.50
CA PRO A 430 -50.01 9.62 8.47
C PRO A 430 -51.48 9.56 8.04
N PHE A 431 -51.73 9.50 6.74
CA PHE A 431 -53.08 9.44 6.19
C PHE A 431 -53.31 8.13 5.42
N ASP A 432 -54.56 7.67 5.39
CA ASP A 432 -54.95 6.46 4.64
C ASP A 432 -54.90 6.74 3.13
N ALA A 433 -54.04 6.01 2.43
CA ALA A 433 -53.85 6.14 0.98
C ALA A 433 -55.13 5.85 0.18
N VAL A 434 -55.95 4.91 0.65
CA VAL A 434 -57.17 4.48 -0.05
C VAL A 434 -58.22 5.58 0.01
N ASP A 435 -58.45 6.13 1.21
CA ASP A 435 -59.41 7.20 1.44
C ASP A 435 -59.05 8.43 0.60
N GLU A 436 -57.76 8.77 0.54
CA GLU A 436 -57.33 9.95 -0.20
C GLU A 436 -57.40 9.77 -1.72
N VAL A 437 -57.03 8.60 -2.25
CA VAL A 437 -57.22 8.34 -3.69
C VAL A 437 -58.70 8.27 -4.05
N ASN A 438 -59.57 7.78 -3.17
CA ASN A 438 -61.03 7.81 -3.38
C ASN A 438 -61.55 9.26 -3.49
N ASN A 439 -61.11 10.15 -2.60
CA ASN A 439 -61.48 11.57 -2.63
C ASN A 439 -61.07 12.24 -3.95
N ILE A 440 -59.82 12.00 -4.39
CA ILE A 440 -59.30 12.55 -5.64
C ILE A 440 -60.05 11.94 -6.85
N ASN A 441 -60.31 10.63 -6.83
CA ASN A 441 -61.07 9.96 -7.88
C ASN A 441 -62.50 10.52 -8.01
N LEU A 442 -63.17 10.83 -6.90
CA LEU A 442 -64.50 11.46 -6.92
C LEU A 442 -64.47 12.81 -7.67
N LEU A 443 -63.49 13.65 -7.38
CA LEU A 443 -63.32 14.96 -8.03
C LEU A 443 -63.12 14.83 -9.55
N PHE A 444 -62.25 13.91 -9.98
CA PHE A 444 -61.95 13.75 -11.40
C PHE A 444 -62.97 12.93 -12.18
N ASN A 445 -63.79 12.10 -11.52
CA ASN A 445 -64.88 11.38 -12.20
C ASN A 445 -65.94 12.33 -12.76
N ALA A 446 -66.27 13.40 -12.03
CA ALA A 446 -67.18 14.43 -12.52
C ALA A 446 -66.64 15.09 -13.80
N MET A 447 -65.37 15.50 -13.76
CA MET A 447 -64.67 16.12 -14.90
C MET A 447 -64.51 15.17 -16.09
N ALA A 448 -64.19 13.90 -15.85
CA ALA A 448 -64.05 12.90 -16.91
C ALA A 448 -65.40 12.63 -17.58
N THR A 449 -66.49 12.56 -16.82
CA THR A 449 -67.84 12.33 -17.35
C THR A 449 -68.30 13.48 -18.23
N GLU A 450 -68.05 14.73 -17.81
CA GLU A 450 -68.33 15.94 -18.61
C GLU A 450 -67.59 15.92 -19.96
N GLN A 451 -66.39 15.33 -20.00
CA GLN A 451 -65.56 15.23 -21.21
C GLN A 451 -65.72 13.92 -21.99
N GLY A 452 -66.72 13.08 -21.68
CA GLY A 452 -66.94 11.80 -22.38
C GLY A 452 -65.84 10.74 -22.14
N LYS A 453 -65.10 10.83 -21.03
CA LYS A 453 -63.99 9.94 -20.66
C LYS A 453 -64.36 9.08 -19.46
N LYS A 454 -63.60 7.99 -19.21
CA LYS A 454 -63.84 7.09 -18.07
C LYS A 454 -62.61 6.92 -17.18
N ILE A 455 -62.80 7.01 -15.86
CA ILE A 455 -61.79 6.65 -14.87
C ILE A 455 -62.23 5.37 -14.15
N GLN A 456 -61.32 4.39 -14.05
CA GLN A 456 -61.55 3.15 -13.30
C GLN A 456 -60.56 3.06 -12.14
N LEU A 457 -61.08 3.05 -10.92
CA LEU A 457 -60.28 2.80 -9.72
C LEU A 457 -60.33 1.31 -9.36
N THR A 458 -59.17 0.72 -9.08
CA THR A 458 -59.04 -0.66 -8.59
C THR A 458 -58.15 -0.67 -7.36
N ASN A 459 -58.75 -0.87 -6.18
CA ASN A 459 -58.00 -1.08 -4.94
C ASN A 459 -57.75 -2.60 -4.76
N LYS A 460 -56.49 -2.99 -4.60
CA LYS A 460 -56.08 -4.38 -4.29
C LYS A 460 -55.39 -4.51 -2.93
N LEU A 461 -55.37 -3.45 -2.13
CA LEU A 461 -54.82 -3.47 -0.78
C LEU A 461 -55.75 -4.27 0.13
N LYS A 462 -55.18 -5.17 0.94
CA LYS A 462 -55.94 -6.06 1.84
C LYS A 462 -56.28 -5.42 3.19
N GLN A 463 -55.57 -4.36 3.55
CA GLN A 463 -55.72 -3.62 4.81
C GLN A 463 -55.52 -2.12 4.57
N LYS A 464 -55.83 -1.28 5.58
CA LYS A 464 -55.52 0.15 5.54
C LYS A 464 -54.01 0.35 5.51
N HIS A 465 -53.54 1.24 4.65
CA HIS A 465 -52.13 1.57 4.53
C HIS A 465 -51.94 3.07 4.65
N TYR A 466 -51.04 3.47 5.54
CA TYR A 466 -50.79 4.86 5.84
C TYR A 466 -49.55 5.35 5.08
N ILE A 467 -49.64 6.54 4.48
CA ILE A 467 -48.53 7.23 3.83
C ILE A 467 -48.03 8.32 4.77
N ASN A 468 -46.72 8.35 5.02
CA ASN A 468 -46.04 9.40 5.77
C ASN A 468 -45.53 10.51 4.83
N MET A 469 -46.43 11.38 4.38
CA MET A 469 -46.17 12.49 3.46
C MET A 469 -47.17 13.61 3.72
N ASP A 470 -46.81 14.86 3.47
CA ASP A 470 -47.79 15.96 3.53
C ASP A 470 -48.95 15.66 2.56
N LYS A 471 -50.17 15.62 3.10
CA LYS A 471 -51.39 15.31 2.35
C LYS A 471 -51.58 16.24 1.15
N SER A 472 -51.17 17.50 1.24
CA SER A 472 -51.23 18.47 0.14
C SER A 472 -50.24 18.13 -0.98
N HIS A 473 -49.03 17.67 -0.65
CA HIS A 473 -48.04 17.21 -1.62
C HIS A 473 -48.54 15.95 -2.34
N PHE A 474 -49.10 14.99 -1.60
CA PHE A 474 -49.68 13.78 -2.19
C PHE A 474 -50.80 14.12 -3.18
N LYS A 475 -51.74 14.98 -2.77
CA LYS A 475 -52.81 15.49 -3.65
C LYS A 475 -52.23 16.12 -4.91
N GLN A 476 -51.22 16.96 -4.78
CA GLN A 476 -50.61 17.66 -5.92
C GLN A 476 -50.00 16.70 -6.93
N VAL A 477 -49.24 15.69 -6.46
CA VAL A 477 -48.69 14.64 -7.34
C VAL A 477 -49.82 13.92 -8.06
N MET A 478 -50.80 13.41 -7.32
CA MET A 478 -51.92 12.66 -7.91
C MET A 478 -52.74 13.48 -8.91
N ILE A 479 -53.06 14.74 -8.57
CA ILE A 479 -53.77 15.68 -9.44
C ILE A 479 -53.01 15.90 -10.74
N ASN A 480 -51.70 16.16 -10.68
CA ASN A 480 -50.88 16.40 -11.87
C ASN A 480 -50.80 15.17 -12.78
N ILE A 481 -50.68 13.97 -12.21
CA ILE A 481 -50.63 12.73 -12.99
C ILE A 481 -51.98 12.38 -13.61
N ILE A 482 -53.07 12.47 -12.85
CA ILE A 482 -54.42 12.19 -13.37
C ILE A 482 -54.81 13.21 -14.43
N LYS A 483 -54.55 14.49 -14.21
CA LYS A 483 -54.80 15.55 -15.19
C LYS A 483 -54.01 15.32 -16.48
N ASN A 484 -52.71 15.03 -16.38
CA ASN A 484 -51.89 14.70 -17.55
C ASN A 484 -52.43 13.48 -18.31
N SER A 485 -52.92 12.46 -17.59
CA SER A 485 -53.52 11.25 -18.17
C SER A 485 -54.82 11.57 -18.90
N LEU A 486 -55.71 12.38 -18.30
CA LEU A 486 -56.98 12.81 -18.90
C LEU A 486 -56.78 13.71 -20.13
N GLU A 487 -55.74 14.55 -20.13
CA GLU A 487 -55.40 15.41 -21.27
C GLU A 487 -54.79 14.62 -22.44
N ALA A 488 -54.14 13.48 -22.17
CA ALA A 488 -53.51 12.64 -23.19
C ALA A 488 -54.48 11.70 -23.92
N ILE A 489 -55.72 11.57 -23.43
CA ILE A 489 -56.75 10.70 -24.01
C ILE A 489 -57.81 11.50 -24.78
N HIS A 490 -58.24 10.94 -25.91
CA HIS A 490 -59.40 11.43 -26.66
C HIS A 490 -60.73 11.00 -26.02
N GLU A 491 -61.85 11.47 -26.58
CA GLU A 491 -63.20 11.09 -26.16
C GLU A 491 -63.38 9.55 -26.22
N GLY A 492 -63.99 8.96 -25.19
CA GLY A 492 -64.09 7.50 -25.03
C GLY A 492 -62.83 6.81 -24.45
N GLY A 493 -61.73 7.56 -24.23
CA GLY A 493 -60.53 7.09 -23.58
C GLY A 493 -60.72 6.70 -22.11
N LYS A 494 -59.78 5.93 -21.56
CA LYS A 494 -59.85 5.34 -20.23
C LYS A 494 -58.57 5.58 -19.44
N VAL A 495 -58.72 6.08 -18.22
CA VAL A 495 -57.66 6.11 -17.21
C VAL A 495 -57.95 5.04 -16.17
N LYS A 496 -56.97 4.22 -15.84
CA LYS A 496 -57.06 3.19 -14.81
C LYS A 496 -56.08 3.48 -13.68
N ILE A 497 -56.61 3.62 -12.47
CA ILE A 497 -55.85 3.84 -11.24
C ILE A 497 -55.85 2.53 -10.45
N VAL A 498 -54.66 1.98 -10.16
CA VAL A 498 -54.49 0.73 -9.42
C VAL A 498 -53.64 0.99 -8.19
N LEU A 499 -54.16 0.60 -7.02
CA LEU A 499 -53.41 0.59 -5.76
C LEU A 499 -53.14 -0.86 -5.38
N ASP A 500 -51.89 -1.18 -5.13
CA ASP A 500 -51.47 -2.48 -4.60
C ASP A 500 -50.19 -2.35 -3.77
N GLU A 501 -49.84 -3.43 -3.08
CA GLU A 501 -48.63 -3.53 -2.28
C GLU A 501 -47.49 -4.08 -3.14
N HIS A 502 -46.30 -3.50 -2.99
CA HIS A 502 -45.08 -3.98 -3.65
C HIS A 502 -43.90 -3.88 -2.68
N GLU A 503 -43.54 -5.00 -2.07
CA GLU A 503 -42.52 -5.06 -1.02
C GLU A 503 -42.89 -4.10 0.13
N GLU A 504 -42.00 -3.20 0.55
CA GLU A 504 -42.25 -2.21 1.61
C GLU A 504 -42.99 -0.94 1.14
N TYR A 505 -43.52 -0.94 -0.09
CA TYR A 505 -44.11 0.23 -0.71
C TYR A 505 -45.59 0.04 -1.05
N ILE A 506 -46.37 1.09 -0.83
CA ILE A 506 -47.68 1.29 -1.43
C ILE A 506 -47.43 1.75 -2.87
N ARG A 507 -47.83 0.92 -3.83
CA ARG A 507 -47.69 1.21 -5.26
C ARG A 507 -49.00 1.72 -5.82
N ILE A 508 -48.95 2.94 -6.34
CA ILE A 508 -50.05 3.57 -7.06
C ILE A 508 -49.67 3.67 -8.54
N ARG A 509 -50.48 3.09 -9.42
CA ARG A 509 -50.28 3.13 -10.87
C ARG A 509 -51.42 3.88 -11.52
N VAL A 510 -51.09 4.90 -12.31
CA VAL A 510 -52.03 5.60 -13.18
C VAL A 510 -51.68 5.23 -14.61
N MET A 511 -52.63 4.64 -15.32
CA MET A 511 -52.45 4.11 -16.68
C MET A 511 -53.49 4.73 -17.61
N ASP A 512 -53.04 5.31 -18.71
CA ASP A 512 -53.92 5.80 -19.77
C ASP A 512 -53.71 5.01 -21.06
N ASN A 513 -54.70 5.08 -21.96
CA ASN A 513 -54.62 4.56 -23.32
C ASN A 513 -54.51 5.69 -24.36
N GLY A 514 -53.81 6.77 -24.01
CA GLY A 514 -53.67 7.97 -24.82
C GLY A 514 -52.58 7.89 -25.88
N GLU A 515 -52.16 9.05 -26.37
CA GLU A 515 -51.16 9.19 -27.44
C GLU A 515 -49.75 8.68 -27.07
N GLY A 516 -49.45 8.47 -25.79
CA GLY A 516 -48.14 8.03 -25.33
C GLY A 516 -47.01 9.05 -25.57
N ILE A 517 -45.76 8.63 -25.37
CA ILE A 517 -44.57 9.51 -25.42
C ILE A 517 -43.46 8.82 -26.23
N SER A 518 -42.79 9.56 -27.12
CA SER A 518 -41.64 9.07 -27.90
C SER A 518 -40.42 8.79 -27.01
N LYS A 519 -39.48 7.95 -27.48
CA LYS A 519 -38.29 7.57 -26.68
C LYS A 519 -37.40 8.76 -26.34
N GLU A 520 -37.21 9.66 -27.30
CA GLU A 520 -36.38 10.87 -27.15
C GLU A 520 -36.97 11.80 -26.10
N ARG A 521 -38.30 11.92 -26.08
CA ARG A 521 -39.01 12.77 -25.12
C ARG A 521 -39.10 12.13 -23.74
N LEU A 522 -39.28 10.81 -23.67
CA LEU A 522 -39.31 10.05 -22.42
C LEU A 522 -38.00 10.21 -21.64
N ALA A 523 -36.85 10.27 -22.32
CA ALA A 523 -35.53 10.45 -21.71
C ALA A 523 -35.35 11.80 -21.01
N ARG A 524 -36.18 12.79 -21.34
CA ARG A 524 -36.12 14.17 -20.83
C ARG A 524 -37.30 14.52 -19.90
N ILE A 525 -38.14 13.54 -19.58
CA ILE A 525 -39.27 13.74 -18.66
C ILE A 525 -38.76 14.12 -17.28
N GLY A 526 -39.33 15.18 -16.72
CA GLY A 526 -38.95 15.72 -15.42
C GLY A 526 -37.96 16.87 -15.51
N GLU A 527 -37.35 17.15 -16.67
CA GLU A 527 -36.62 18.40 -16.91
C GLU A 527 -37.58 19.60 -16.75
N PRO A 528 -37.23 20.63 -15.96
CA PRO A 528 -38.04 21.84 -15.85
C PRO A 528 -38.30 22.48 -17.21
N TYR A 529 -39.52 23.00 -17.41
CA TYR A 529 -39.97 23.67 -18.65
C TYR A 529 -40.04 22.78 -19.90
N PHE A 530 -39.74 21.48 -19.79
CA PHE A 530 -39.87 20.55 -20.89
C PHE A 530 -41.34 20.11 -21.05
N THR A 531 -41.98 20.51 -22.16
CA THR A 531 -43.38 20.23 -22.47
C THR A 531 -43.59 20.12 -23.98
N SER A 532 -44.60 19.35 -24.40
CA SER A 532 -45.06 19.34 -25.80
C SER A 532 -46.43 19.98 -26.00
N LYS A 533 -47.00 20.53 -24.93
CA LYS A 533 -48.34 21.12 -24.95
C LYS A 533 -48.21 22.61 -25.19
N GLU A 534 -48.94 23.16 -26.15
CA GLU A 534 -48.94 24.61 -26.47
C GLU A 534 -49.31 25.49 -25.26
N LYS A 535 -50.18 24.99 -24.36
CA LYS A 535 -50.60 25.69 -23.13
C LYS A 535 -49.98 25.13 -21.84
N GLY A 536 -49.01 24.21 -21.94
CA GLY A 536 -48.37 23.60 -20.78
C GLY A 536 -47.13 24.37 -20.34
N ASN A 537 -46.91 24.52 -19.03
CA ASN A 537 -45.73 25.21 -18.48
C ASN A 537 -44.49 24.30 -18.32
N GLY A 538 -44.65 22.98 -18.46
CA GLY A 538 -43.56 22.00 -18.30
C GLY A 538 -43.04 21.83 -16.87
N ILE A 539 -43.76 22.35 -15.86
CA ILE A 539 -43.31 22.33 -14.45
C ILE A 539 -43.94 21.17 -13.67
N GLY A 540 -45.16 20.74 -14.04
CA GLY A 540 -45.95 19.81 -13.23
C GLY A 540 -45.27 18.47 -12.94
N LEU A 541 -44.60 17.87 -13.93
CA LEU A 541 -43.87 16.59 -13.76
C LEU A 541 -42.59 16.76 -12.94
N THR A 542 -41.85 17.84 -13.15
CA THR A 542 -40.66 18.19 -12.35
C THR A 542 -40.99 18.30 -10.87
N ILE A 543 -42.12 18.94 -10.53
CA ILE A 543 -42.62 18.99 -9.15
C ILE A 543 -42.95 17.60 -8.62
N CYS A 544 -43.58 16.75 -9.44
CA CYS A 544 -43.90 15.39 -8.99
C CYS A 544 -42.63 14.62 -8.62
N PHE A 545 -41.59 14.68 -9.46
CA PHE A 545 -40.30 14.05 -9.15
C PHE A 545 -39.66 14.63 -7.88
N LYS A 546 -39.69 15.97 -7.72
CA LYS A 546 -39.17 16.66 -6.54
C LYS A 546 -39.89 16.21 -5.26
N LEU A 547 -41.22 16.33 -5.23
CA LEU A 547 -42.04 15.96 -4.07
C LEU A 547 -41.90 14.47 -3.72
N MET A 548 -41.82 13.59 -4.72
CA MET A 548 -41.58 12.17 -4.49
C MET A 548 -40.21 11.94 -3.86
N ASN A 549 -39.16 12.60 -4.36
CA ASN A 549 -37.80 12.45 -3.85
C ASN A 549 -37.65 13.00 -2.42
N GLU A 550 -38.19 14.19 -2.14
CA GLU A 550 -38.19 14.82 -0.80
C GLU A 550 -38.90 13.94 0.25
N ASN A 551 -39.91 13.17 -0.17
CA ASN A 551 -40.68 12.29 0.73
C ASN A 551 -40.22 10.82 0.65
N LYS A 552 -38.97 10.56 0.20
CA LYS A 552 -38.37 9.22 0.10
C LYS A 552 -39.16 8.21 -0.75
N GLY A 553 -40.03 8.71 -1.63
CA GLY A 553 -40.79 7.94 -2.61
C GLY A 553 -40.02 7.78 -3.93
N LYS A 554 -40.53 6.91 -4.80
CA LYS A 554 -39.98 6.71 -6.15
C LYS A 554 -41.06 6.86 -7.21
N MET A 555 -40.72 7.43 -8.36
CA MET A 555 -41.63 7.62 -9.47
C MET A 555 -41.00 7.11 -10.77
N PHE A 556 -41.75 6.33 -11.54
CA PHE A 556 -41.32 5.76 -12.81
C PHE A 556 -42.37 6.00 -13.89
N VAL A 557 -41.91 6.32 -15.10
CA VAL A 557 -42.79 6.51 -16.26
C VAL A 557 -42.39 5.51 -17.34
N LYS A 558 -43.35 4.70 -17.77
CA LYS A 558 -43.22 3.82 -18.95
C LYS A 558 -44.27 4.25 -19.95
N SER A 559 -43.85 4.59 -21.16
CA SER A 559 -44.76 5.02 -22.22
C SER A 559 -44.29 4.47 -23.56
N LYS A 560 -45.25 4.26 -24.46
CA LYS A 560 -44.98 3.96 -25.86
C LYS A 560 -45.97 4.76 -26.70
N GLU A 561 -45.44 5.46 -27.69
CA GLU A 561 -46.22 6.27 -28.61
C GLU A 561 -47.36 5.44 -29.24
N ARG A 562 -48.58 5.98 -29.18
CA ARG A 562 -49.88 5.38 -29.58
C ARG A 562 -50.39 4.20 -28.74
N TYR A 563 -49.71 3.83 -27.66
CA TYR A 563 -50.15 2.75 -26.75
C TYR A 563 -50.52 3.26 -25.34
N GLY A 564 -50.27 4.53 -25.04
CA GLY A 564 -50.55 5.16 -23.75
C GLY A 564 -49.36 5.18 -22.79
N THR A 565 -49.61 5.69 -21.58
CA THR A 565 -48.58 5.88 -20.54
C THR A 565 -48.96 5.20 -19.24
N VAL A 566 -47.95 4.68 -18.54
CA VAL A 566 -48.05 4.13 -17.19
C VAL A 566 -47.11 4.90 -16.28
N VAL A 567 -47.69 5.61 -15.32
CA VAL A 567 -46.96 6.27 -14.24
C VAL A 567 -47.10 5.42 -12.99
N THR A 568 -45.96 5.02 -12.41
CA THR A 568 -45.88 4.23 -11.19
C THR A 568 -45.27 5.07 -10.09
N MET A 569 -45.99 5.24 -8.98
CA MET A 569 -45.56 5.94 -7.78
C MET A 569 -45.44 4.93 -6.64
N LEU A 570 -44.30 4.93 -5.97
CA LEU A 570 -44.01 4.08 -4.80
C LEU A 570 -43.85 4.98 -3.58
N TYR A 571 -44.74 4.81 -2.61
CA TYR A 571 -44.70 5.48 -1.32
C TYR A 571 -44.31 4.47 -0.26
N LYS A 572 -43.39 4.81 0.64
CA LYS A 572 -43.02 3.89 1.73
C LYS A 572 -44.23 3.74 2.66
N ALA A 573 -44.61 2.50 2.96
CA ALA A 573 -45.66 2.24 3.95
C ALA A 573 -45.16 2.65 5.34
N HIS A 574 -46.01 3.32 6.13
CA HIS A 574 -45.74 3.60 7.55
C HIS A 574 -46.05 2.38 8.42
#